data_AF-A0A5I4KN91-F1
#
_entry.id   AF-A0A5I4KN91-F1
#
_cell.length_a   1.000
_cell.length_b   1.000
_cell.length_c   1.000
_cell.angle_alpha   90.00
_cell.angle_beta   90.00
_cell.angle_gamma   90.00
#
_symmetry.space_group_name_H-M   'P 1'
#
loop_
_entity.id
_entity.type
_entity.pdbx_description
1 polymer ?
#
loop_
_entity_poly.entity_id
_entity_poly.type
_entity_poly.pdbx_seq_one_letter_code
_entity_poly.pdbx_strand_id
1 'polypeptide(L)'
;MIRIIKDIFHPSPRDTLKRAKFVIYTLSSWIILFTIMPKNQYLNLIFIIANTYIHINIGAKRIRDSGCRALYFIALSIGVNVFCTVSVALNGADCDNIGIQLNIAWVILTTLLLSFIASSKQELSS
;
A
#
# COMPACT_ATOMS: atom_id res chain seq x y z
N MET A 1 1.42 -7.46 19.97
CA MET A 1 1.05 -7.99 18.65
C MET A 1 -0.31 -7.47 18.17
N ILE A 2 -1.40 -7.64 18.95
CA ILE A 2 -2.76 -7.18 18.59
C ILE A 2 -2.84 -5.66 18.30
N ARG A 3 -2.12 -4.84 19.06
CA ARG A 3 -2.09 -3.37 18.85
C ARG A 3 -1.47 -2.99 17.50
N ILE A 4 -0.38 -3.65 17.11
CA ILE A 4 0.31 -3.44 15.82
C ILE A 4 -0.61 -3.83 14.66
N ILE A 5 -1.30 -4.96 14.77
CA ILE A 5 -2.27 -5.42 13.76
C ILE A 5 -3.40 -4.39 13.64
N LYS A 6 -3.98 -3.93 14.76
CA LYS A 6 -5.03 -2.91 14.75
C LYS A 6 -4.56 -1.60 14.09
N ASP A 7 -3.33 -1.17 14.37
CA ASP A 7 -2.77 0.06 13.81
C ASP A 7 -2.46 -0.05 12.31
N ILE A 8 -2.20 -1.26 11.81
CA ILE A 8 -1.97 -1.55 10.38
C ILE A 8 -3.31 -1.60 9.62
N PHE A 9 -4.33 -2.28 10.15
CA PHE A 9 -5.62 -2.46 9.47
C PHE A 9 -6.60 -1.31 9.69
N HIS A 10 -6.50 -0.59 10.80
CA HIS A 10 -7.37 0.52 11.17
C HIS A 10 -6.55 1.67 11.75
N PRO A 11 -5.75 2.35 10.91
CA PRO A 11 -4.95 3.47 11.40
C PRO A 11 -5.82 4.59 11.97
N SER A 12 -5.59 4.94 13.24
CA SER A 12 -6.28 6.05 13.90
C SER A 12 -6.14 7.37 13.10
N PRO A 13 -7.21 8.19 13.02
CA PRO A 13 -7.17 9.52 12.42
C PRO A 13 -6.14 10.46 13.04
N ARG A 14 -5.75 10.23 14.30
CA ARG A 14 -4.90 11.13 15.09
C ARG A 14 -3.41 10.77 15.04
N ASP A 15 -3.08 9.51 14.81
CA ASP A 15 -1.69 9.06 14.83
C ASP A 15 -0.95 9.49 13.57
N THR A 16 0.23 10.09 13.75
CA THR A 16 1.16 10.42 12.67
C THR A 16 2.06 9.23 12.33
N LEU A 17 2.16 8.92 11.03
CA LEU A 17 3.02 7.87 10.53
C LEU A 17 4.38 8.45 10.15
N LYS A 18 5.37 8.27 11.04
CA LYS A 18 6.77 8.64 10.78
C LYS A 18 7.31 7.87 9.58
N ARG A 19 8.22 8.50 8.82
CA ARG A 19 8.85 7.96 7.59
C ARG A 19 9.35 6.52 7.75
N ALA A 20 10.12 6.24 8.80
CA ALA A 20 10.64 4.89 9.05
C ALA A 20 9.54 3.83 9.24
N LYS A 21 8.48 4.17 9.98
CA LYS A 21 7.34 3.26 10.18
C LYS A 21 6.57 3.03 8.89
N PHE A 22 6.39 4.07 8.05
CA PHE A 22 5.77 3.95 6.73
C PHE A 22 6.51 2.96 5.84
N VAL A 23 7.85 3.08 5.73
CA VAL A 23 8.66 2.17 4.92
C VAL A 23 8.57 0.75 5.45
N ILE A 24 8.73 0.55 6.77
CA ILE A 24 8.66 -0.77 7.39
C ILE A 24 7.31 -1.43 7.13
N TYR A 25 6.19 -0.72 7.34
CA TYR A 25 4.86 -1.30 7.14
C TYR A 25 4.59 -1.64 5.67
N THR A 26 5.02 -0.78 4.75
CA THR A 26 4.84 -1.01 3.31
C THR A 26 5.62 -2.24 2.87
N LEU A 27 6.92 -2.33 3.21
CA LEU A 27 7.75 -3.49 2.87
C LEU A 27 7.24 -4.78 3.53
N SER A 28 6.84 -4.70 4.80
CA SER A 28 6.32 -5.87 5.54
C SER A 28 5.05 -6.42 4.89
N SER A 29 4.13 -5.53 4.46
CA SER A 29 2.90 -5.93 3.78
C SER A 29 3.18 -6.74 2.50
N TRP A 30 4.12 -6.26 1.67
CA TRP A 30 4.52 -6.92 0.44
C TRP A 30 5.25 -8.24 0.68
N ILE A 31 6.18 -8.29 1.64
CA ILE A 31 6.88 -9.53 2.00
C ILE A 31 5.88 -10.59 2.48
N ILE A 32 4.90 -10.21 3.31
CA ILE A 32 3.86 -11.11 3.80
C ILE A 32 3.02 -11.65 2.63
N LEU A 33 2.61 -10.78 1.69
CA LEU A 33 1.85 -11.20 0.52
C LEU A 33 2.61 -12.25 -0.31
N PHE A 34 3.90 -11.99 -0.61
CA PHE A 34 4.71 -12.91 -1.42
C PHE A 34 5.04 -14.22 -0.70
N THR A 35 5.25 -14.19 0.62
CA THR A 35 5.60 -15.39 1.39
C THR A 35 4.42 -16.30 1.66
N ILE A 36 3.21 -15.75 1.84
CA ILE A 36 2.02 -16.51 2.24
C ILE A 36 1.11 -16.83 1.04
N MET A 37 1.41 -16.31 -0.16
CA MET A 37 0.54 -16.38 -1.34
C MET A 37 -0.06 -17.79 -1.53
N PRO A 38 -1.35 -17.98 -1.21
CA PRO A 38 -1.92 -19.31 -1.13
C PRO A 38 -2.18 -19.84 -2.54
N LYS A 39 -1.97 -21.15 -2.74
CA LYS A 39 -2.26 -21.82 -4.03
C LYS A 39 -3.77 -21.83 -4.37
N ASN A 40 -4.63 -21.67 -3.38
CA ASN A 40 -6.07 -21.57 -3.58
C ASN A 40 -6.44 -20.20 -4.14
N GLN A 41 -7.13 -20.17 -5.30
CA GLN A 41 -7.47 -18.95 -6.02
C GLN A 41 -8.34 -17.97 -5.21
N TYR A 42 -9.30 -18.47 -4.43
CA TYR A 42 -10.18 -17.61 -3.60
C TYR A 42 -9.41 -16.99 -2.44
N LEU A 43 -8.58 -17.78 -1.76
CA LEU A 43 -7.72 -17.27 -0.71
C LEU A 43 -6.70 -16.27 -1.28
N ASN A 44 -6.18 -16.51 -2.48
CA ASN A 44 -5.23 -15.61 -3.13
C ASN A 44 -5.88 -14.25 -3.39
N LEU A 45 -7.10 -14.25 -3.93
CA LEU A 45 -7.88 -13.02 -4.14
C LEU A 45 -8.12 -12.26 -2.82
N ILE A 46 -8.49 -12.96 -1.74
CA ILE A 46 -8.69 -12.34 -0.42
C ILE A 46 -7.40 -11.68 0.08
N PHE A 47 -6.24 -12.36 -0.06
CA PHE A 47 -4.95 -11.82 0.35
C PHE A 47 -4.53 -10.61 -0.49
N ILE A 48 -4.78 -10.63 -1.80
CA ILE A 48 -4.54 -9.48 -2.68
C ILE A 48 -5.38 -8.28 -2.24
N ILE A 49 -6.69 -8.46 -2.03
CA ILE A 49 -7.60 -7.40 -1.58
C ILE A 49 -7.15 -6.83 -0.23
N ALA A 50 -6.80 -7.70 0.72
CA ALA A 50 -6.31 -7.29 2.03
C ALA A 50 -5.01 -6.49 1.94
N ASN A 51 -4.03 -6.94 1.14
CA ASN A 51 -2.77 -6.24 0.94
C ASN A 51 -2.97 -4.88 0.26
N THR A 52 -3.81 -4.82 -0.78
CA THR A 52 -4.17 -3.57 -1.45
C THR A 52 -4.80 -2.58 -0.47
N TYR A 53 -5.73 -3.04 0.38
CA TYR A 53 -6.34 -2.21 1.42
C TYR A 53 -5.30 -1.66 2.40
N ILE A 54 -4.40 -2.50 2.91
CA ILE A 54 -3.32 -2.08 3.83
C ILE A 54 -2.44 -1.01 3.17
N HIS A 55 -1.98 -1.26 1.93
CA HIS A 55 -1.11 -0.37 1.20
C HIS A 55 -1.74 1.01 0.96
N ILE A 56 -3.01 1.03 0.51
CA ILE A 56 -3.75 2.26 0.27
C ILE A 56 -3.94 3.04 1.57
N ASN A 57 -4.27 2.38 2.68
CA ASN A 57 -4.46 3.05 3.96
C ASN A 57 -3.16 3.65 4.51
N ILE A 58 -2.05 2.90 4.44
CA ILE A 58 -0.74 3.37 4.87
C ILE A 58 -0.33 4.61 4.04
N GLY A 59 -0.48 4.55 2.72
CA GLY A 59 -0.16 5.67 1.84
C GLY A 59 -1.06 6.88 2.05
N ALA A 60 -2.37 6.68 2.17
CA ALA A 60 -3.34 7.73 2.45
C ALA A 60 -3.05 8.44 3.79
N LYS A 61 -2.68 7.68 4.82
CA LYS A 61 -2.26 8.23 6.12
C LYS A 61 -1.03 9.12 5.98
N ARG A 62 -0.03 8.69 5.21
CA ARG A 62 1.20 9.46 4.99
C ARG A 62 0.94 10.78 4.26
N ILE A 63 0.08 10.77 3.23
CA ILE A 63 -0.33 11.97 2.48
C ILE A 63 -1.13 12.93 3.36
N ARG A 64 -2.04 12.40 4.18
CA ARG A 64 -2.76 13.21 5.15
C ARG A 64 -1.80 13.88 6.16
N ASP A 65 -0.79 13.16 6.62
CA ASP A 65 0.20 13.67 7.57
C ASP A 65 1.19 14.68 6.95
N SER A 66 1.21 14.81 5.63
CA SER A 66 1.88 15.90 4.91
C SER A 66 0.98 17.10 4.64
N GLY A 67 -0.30 17.06 5.03
CA GLY A 67 -1.28 18.12 4.77
C GLY A 67 -1.97 18.06 3.40
N CYS A 68 -1.72 17.00 2.62
CA CYS A 68 -2.28 16.84 1.29
C CYS A 68 -3.61 16.05 1.31
N ARG A 69 -4.47 16.26 0.30
CA ARG A 69 -5.72 15.49 0.14
C ARG A 69 -5.40 14.06 -0.35
N ALA A 70 -5.59 13.08 0.52
CA ALA A 70 -5.33 11.66 0.21
C ALA A 70 -6.29 11.05 -0.82
N LEU A 71 -7.43 11.68 -1.11
CA LEU A 71 -8.46 11.16 -2.00
C LEU A 71 -7.92 10.80 -3.40
N TYR A 72 -7.09 11.66 -3.98
CA TYR A 72 -6.53 11.44 -5.32
C TYR A 72 -5.61 10.22 -5.36
N PHE A 73 -4.80 10.02 -4.31
CA PHE A 73 -3.95 8.86 -4.18
C PHE A 73 -4.75 7.56 -4.02
N ILE A 74 -5.83 7.60 -3.23
CA ILE A 74 -6.72 6.46 -3.04
C ILE A 74 -7.34 6.06 -4.38
N ALA A 75 -7.95 7.02 -5.08
CA ALA A 75 -8.60 6.76 -6.37
C ALA A 75 -7.60 6.19 -7.40
N LEU A 76 -6.41 6.79 -7.51
CA LEU A 76 -5.37 6.33 -8.43
C LEU A 76 -4.86 4.93 -8.06
N SER A 77 -4.63 4.66 -6.77
CA SER A 77 -4.18 3.35 -6.30
C SER A 77 -5.21 2.25 -6.54
N ILE A 78 -6.50 2.55 -6.37
CA ILE A 78 -7.58 1.60 -6.70
C ILE A 78 -7.58 1.33 -8.20
N GLY A 79 -7.54 2.38 -9.03
CA GLY A 79 -7.53 2.25 -10.48
C GLY A 79 -6.38 1.39 -11.00
N VAL A 80 -5.15 1.65 -10.51
CA VAL A 80 -3.97 0.86 -10.87
C VAL A 80 -4.14 -0.61 -10.44
N ASN A 81 -4.57 -0.88 -9.20
CA ASN A 81 -4.74 -2.27 -8.74
C ASN A 81 -5.81 -3.01 -9.54
N VAL A 82 -6.95 -2.39 -9.83
CA VAL A 82 -8.02 -2.99 -10.65
C VAL A 82 -7.48 -3.32 -12.04
N PHE A 83 -6.78 -2.38 -12.67
CA PHE A 83 -6.17 -2.61 -13.98
C PHE A 83 -5.16 -3.79 -13.94
N CYS A 84 -4.28 -3.82 -12.94
CA CYS A 84 -3.31 -4.89 -12.76
C CYS A 84 -3.99 -6.25 -12.57
N THR A 85 -5.03 -6.33 -11.73
CA THR A 85 -5.78 -7.58 -11.50
C THR A 85 -6.47 -8.06 -12.78
N VAL A 86 -7.11 -7.17 -13.53
CA VAL A 86 -7.76 -7.52 -14.82
C VAL A 86 -6.71 -8.00 -15.83
N SER A 87 -5.57 -7.31 -15.93
CA SER A 87 -4.47 -7.71 -16.83
C SER A 87 -3.92 -9.10 -16.50
N VAL A 88 -3.77 -9.44 -15.21
CA VAL A 88 -3.34 -10.77 -14.77
C VAL A 88 -4.41 -11.83 -15.06
N ALA A 89 -5.69 -11.50 -14.86
CA ALA A 89 -6.79 -12.42 -15.16
C ALA A 89 -6.90 -12.74 -16.67
N LEU A 90 -6.60 -11.78 -17.53
CA LEU A 90 -6.69 -11.94 -18.99
C LEU A 90 -5.43 -12.57 -19.61
N ASN A 91 -4.24 -12.21 -19.13
CA ASN A 91 -2.97 -12.56 -19.78
C ASN A 91 -2.08 -13.50 -18.95
N GLY A 92 -2.55 -13.99 -17.80
CA GLY A 92 -1.77 -14.85 -16.92
C GLY A 92 -0.81 -14.09 -15.99
N ALA A 93 -0.20 -14.79 -15.03
CA ALA A 93 0.60 -14.17 -13.96
C ALA A 93 2.12 -14.18 -14.22
N ASP A 94 2.53 -13.94 -15.47
CA ASP A 94 3.95 -13.94 -15.84
C ASP A 94 4.63 -12.59 -15.58
N CYS A 95 5.95 -12.60 -15.32
CA CYS A 95 6.73 -11.38 -15.07
C CYS A 95 6.68 -10.37 -16.25
N ASP A 96 6.38 -10.85 -17.45
CA ASP A 96 6.22 -10.03 -18.66
C ASP A 96 4.81 -9.41 -18.77
N ASN A 97 3.87 -9.81 -17.89
CA ASN A 97 2.55 -9.20 -17.82
C ASN A 97 2.66 -7.74 -17.38
N ILE A 98 2.14 -6.84 -18.22
CA ILE A 98 2.14 -5.39 -17.96
C ILE A 98 1.48 -5.02 -16.63
N GLY A 99 0.45 -5.76 -16.21
CA GLY A 99 -0.20 -5.60 -14.92
C GLY A 99 0.72 -5.90 -13.75
N ILE A 100 1.57 -6.93 -13.85
CA ILE A 100 2.56 -7.25 -12.80
C ILE A 100 3.64 -6.18 -12.75
N GLN A 101 4.20 -5.81 -13.91
CA GLN A 101 5.23 -4.77 -13.99
C GLN A 101 4.73 -3.41 -13.47
N LEU A 102 3.52 -3.02 -13.86
CA LEU A 102 2.90 -1.77 -13.41
C LEU A 102 2.63 -1.78 -11.91
N ASN A 103 2.19 -2.90 -11.34
CA ASN A 103 1.95 -3.01 -9.91
C ASN A 103 3.25 -2.80 -9.12
N ILE A 104 4.32 -3.50 -9.52
CA ILE A 104 5.64 -3.37 -8.90
C ILE A 104 6.15 -1.93 -9.02
N ALA A 105 6.07 -1.33 -10.22
CA ALA A 105 6.48 0.05 -10.46
C ALA A 105 5.69 1.05 -9.59
N TRP A 106 4.37 0.87 -9.49
CA TRP A 106 3.49 1.70 -8.67
C TRP A 106 3.87 1.65 -7.18
N VAL A 107 4.15 0.46 -6.66
CA VAL A 107 4.58 0.26 -5.27
C VAL A 107 5.90 0.95 -5.00
N ILE A 108 6.90 0.75 -5.85
CA ILE A 108 8.21 1.38 -5.71
C ILE A 108 8.08 2.90 -5.75
N LEU A 109 7.37 3.42 -6.76
CA LEU A 109 7.16 4.85 -6.97
C LEU A 109 6.49 5.50 -5.76
N THR A 110 5.36 4.93 -5.32
CA THR A 110 4.58 5.48 -4.21
C THR A 110 5.34 5.37 -2.89
N THR A 111 6.07 4.28 -2.65
CA THR A 111 6.92 4.13 -1.47
C THR A 111 8.02 5.19 -1.44
N LEU A 112 8.71 5.43 -2.56
CA LEU A 112 9.76 6.45 -2.63
C LEU A 112 9.18 7.85 -2.43
N LEU A 113 8.18 8.25 -3.22
CA LEU A 113 7.58 9.59 -3.15
C LEU A 113 7.06 9.90 -1.74
N LEU A 114 6.30 8.99 -1.14
CA LEU A 114 5.71 9.19 0.20
C LEU A 114 6.75 9.13 1.33
N SER A 115 7.90 8.49 1.08
CA SER A 115 9.04 8.54 2.00
C SER A 115 9.74 9.91 1.98
N PHE A 116 9.85 10.55 0.81
CA PHE A 116 10.53 11.85 0.69
C PHE A 116 9.63 13.05 1.05
N ILE A 117 8.31 12.90 0.99
CA ILE A 117 7.38 13.95 1.41
C ILE A 117 7.55 14.24 2.91
N ALA A 118 7.83 15.50 3.25
CA ALA A 118 7.91 15.98 4.62
C ALA A 118 6.53 15.88 5.30
N SER A 119 6.51 15.51 6.58
CA SER A 119 5.28 15.53 7.36
C SER A 119 5.12 16.92 7.95
N SER A 120 4.10 17.66 7.53
CA SER A 120 3.78 18.99 8.08
C SER A 120 3.55 18.95 9.60
N LYS A 121 3.05 17.82 10.11
CA LYS A 121 2.91 17.58 11.56
C LYS A 121 4.21 17.28 12.30
N GLN A 122 5.31 16.94 11.63
CA GLN A 122 6.61 16.76 12.29
C GLN A 122 7.32 18.11 12.55
N GLU A 123 7.05 19.13 11.75
CA GLU A 123 7.65 20.46 11.90
C GLU A 123 7.06 21.25 13.08
N LEU A 124 5.81 20.95 13.49
CA LEU A 124 5.20 21.59 14.66
C LEU A 124 5.64 21.00 16.02
N SER A 125 6.39 19.89 16.03
CA SER A 125 6.81 19.22 17.27
C SER A 125 8.32 19.29 17.54
N SER A 126 9.06 20.09 16.78
CA SER A 126 10.48 20.42 17.01
C SER A 126 10.60 21.84 17.51
#